data_AF-A0A353R809-F1
#
_entry.id   AF-A0A353R809-F1
#
_cell.length_a   1.000
_cell.length_b   1.000
_cell.length_c   1.000
_cell.angle_alpha   90.00
_cell.angle_beta   90.00
_cell.angle_gamma   90.00
#
_symmetry.space_group_name_H-M   'P 1'
#
loop_
_entity.id
_entity.type
_entity.pdbx_description
1 polymer ?
#
loop_
_entity_poly.entity_id
_entity_poly.type
_entity_poly.pdbx_seq_one_letter_code
_entity_poly.pdbx_strand_id
1 'polypeptide(L)' 'RGDLKAWAKIQQQKVTHEIGVEIRNFTNRKNVYSYEYDVKLEDMRTSYQTGLLPLGYYRITF' A
#
# COMPACT_ATOMS: atom_id res chain seq x y z
N ARG A 1 -5.88 -11.59 -4.02
CA ARG A 1 -5.14 -10.38 -3.61
C ARG A 1 -6.16 -9.27 -3.69
N GLY A 2 -6.57 -8.74 -2.53
CA GLY A 2 -7.59 -7.68 -2.48
C GLY A 2 -6.89 -6.36 -2.29
N ASP A 3 -6.77 -5.60 -3.38
CA ASP A 3 -6.25 -4.25 -3.39
C ASP A 3 -7.45 -3.32 -3.56
N LEU A 4 -7.61 -2.35 -2.65
CA LEU A 4 -8.69 -1.39 -2.69
C LEU A 4 -8.12 0.00 -2.99
N LYS A 5 -8.64 0.63 -4.04
CA LYS A 5 -8.28 2.00 -4.40
C LYS A 5 -9.53 2.84 -4.54
N ALA A 6 -9.57 3.95 -3.81
CA ALA A 6 -10.61 4.96 -3.90
C ALA A 6 -9.98 6.31 -4.22
N TRP A 7 -10.56 7.05 -5.16
CA TRP A 7 -10.14 8.39 -5.50
C TRP A 7 -11.37 9.27 -5.73
N ALA A 8 -11.27 10.53 -5.34
CA ALA A 8 -12.30 11.53 -5.49
C ALA A 8 -11.67 12.84 -5.96
N LYS A 9 -12.29 13.47 -6.95
CA LYS A 9 -11.88 14.77 -7.47
C LYS A 9 -13.07 15.72 -7.43
N ILE A 10 -12.88 16.85 -6.76
CA ILE A 10 -13.88 17.90 -6.62
C ILE A 10 -13.32 19.14 -7.32
N GLN A 11 -13.92 19.52 -8.44
CA GLN A 11 -13.56 20.72 -9.19
C GLN A 11 -14.52 21.86 -8.85
N GLN A 12 -13.97 22.95 -8.34
CA GLN A 12 -14.64 24.22 -8.16
C GLN A 12 -14.04 25.25 -9.13
N GLN A 13 -14.73 26.37 -9.36
CA GLN A 13 -14.32 27.37 -10.35
C GLN A 13 -12.89 27.92 -10.17
N LYS A 14 -12.34 27.88 -8.95
CA LYS A 14 -11.02 28.45 -8.61
C LYS A 14 -10.12 27.49 -7.82
N VAL A 15 -10.61 26.29 -7.50
CA VAL A 15 -9.91 25.34 -6.65
C VAL A 15 -10.29 23.93 -7.07
N THR A 16 -9.31 23.05 -7.18
CA THR A 16 -9.53 21.62 -7.39
C THR A 16 -8.97 20.86 -6.20
N HIS A 17 -9.83 20.04 -5.59
CA HIS A 17 -9.44 19.12 -4.52
C HIS A 17 -9.38 17.71 -5.08
N GLU A 18 -8.26 17.03 -4.87
CA GLU A 18 -8.09 15.63 -5.20
C GLU A 18 -7.72 14.86 -3.94
N ILE A 19 -8.53 13.86 -3.60
CA ILE A 19 -8.31 12.92 -2.50
C ILE A 19 -8.11 11.55 -3.12
N GLY A 20 -7.07 10.84 -2.73
CA GLY A 20 -6.89 9.44 -3.07
C GLY A 20 -6.45 8.64 -1.86
N VAL A 21 -7.03 7.45 -1.73
CA VAL A 21 -6.67 6.47 -0.70
C VAL A 21 -6.47 5.13 -1.38
N GLU A 22 -5.31 4.54 -1.15
CA GLU A 22 -4.93 3.24 -1.63
C GLU A 22 -4.62 2.33 -0.44
N ILE A 23 -5.31 1.20 -0.37
CA ILE A 23 -5.14 0.20 0.67
C ILE A 23 -4.71 -1.09 -0.01
N ARG A 24 -3.46 -1.47 0.24
CA ARG A 24 -2.91 -2.74 -0.24
C ARG A 24 -2.97 -3.78 0.85
N ASN A 25 -3.15 -5.04 0.46
CA ASN A 25 -3.21 -6.20 1.37
C ASN A 25 -4.38 -6.16 2.38
N PHE A 26 -5.53 -5.58 2.03
CA PHE A 26 -6.70 -5.52 2.94
C PHE A 26 -7.18 -6.91 3.38
N THR A 27 -7.01 -7.93 2.53
CA THR A 27 -7.39 -9.32 2.83
C THR A 27 -6.37 -10.11 3.65
N ASN A 28 -5.34 -9.43 4.23
CA ASN A 28 -4.38 -10.00 5.17
C ASN A 28 -3.80 -11.37 4.76
N ARG A 29 -3.67 -11.62 3.44
CA ARG A 29 -2.92 -12.78 2.96
C ARG A 29 -1.46 -12.47 3.16
N LYS A 30 -0.88 -12.98 4.26
CA LYS A 30 0.56 -13.05 4.50
C LYS A 30 1.19 -13.85 3.38
N ASN A 31 1.50 -13.20 2.27
CA ASN A 31 2.22 -13.81 1.18
C ASN A 31 3.70 -13.72 1.53
N VAL A 32 4.40 -14.86 1.60
CA VAL A 32 5.85 -14.88 1.81
C VAL A 32 6.49 -14.08 0.68
N TYR A 33 7.22 -13.01 1.03
CA TYR A 33 7.78 -12.09 0.05
C TYR A 33 9.09 -12.64 -0.53
N SER A 34 9.89 -13.30 0.31
CA SER A 34 11.10 -13.99 -0.09
C SER A 34 11.47 -15.05 0.96
N TYR A 35 11.96 -16.19 0.50
CA TYR A 35 12.69 -17.12 1.35
C TYR A 35 14.17 -16.78 1.17
N GLU A 36 14.77 -16.14 2.16
CA GLU A 36 16.22 -15.91 2.16
C GLU A 36 16.89 -16.98 3.02
N TYR A 37 17.79 -17.73 2.38
CA TYR A 37 18.62 -18.71 3.05
C TYR A 37 19.86 -18.00 3.59
N ASP A 38 19.93 -17.82 4.91
CA ASP A 38 21.04 -17.14 5.57
C ASP A 38 22.16 -18.17 5.87
N VAL A 39 23.13 -18.27 4.96
CA VAL A 39 24.24 -19.26 4.99
C VAL A 39 25.09 -19.15 6.27
N LYS A 40 25.04 -18.02 6.99
CA LYS A 40 25.81 -17.81 8.22
C LYS A 40 25.15 -18.36 9.48
N LEU A 41 23.83 -18.58 9.46
CA LEU A 41 23.05 -19.00 10.63
C LEU A 41 22.41 -20.38 10.47
N GLU A 42 22.58 -21.04 9.30
CA GLU A 42 21.92 -22.30 8.93
C GLU A 42 20.39 -22.28 9.15
N ASP A 43 19.78 -21.09 9.05
CA ASP A 43 18.38 -20.89 9.40
C ASP A 43 17.62 -20.20 8.27
N MET A 44 16.39 -20.66 8.02
CA MET A 44 15.53 -20.12 6.97
C MET A 44 14.81 -18.87 7.46
N ARG A 45 15.28 -17.69 7.06
CA ARG A 45 14.61 -16.43 7.37
C ARG A 45 13.50 -16.17 6.35
N THR A 46 12.26 -16.29 6.83
CA THR A 46 11.06 -15.95 6.05
C THR A 46 10.81 -14.44 6.15
N SER A 47 11.11 -13.70 5.09
CA SER A 47 10.78 -12.27 5.02
C SER A 47 9.33 -12.10 4.56
N TYR A 48 8.51 -11.51 5.42
CA TYR A 48 7.09 -11.28 5.15
C TYR A 48 6.89 -10.00 4.34
N GLN A 49 5.96 -10.03 3.38
CA GLN A 49 5.52 -8.84 2.68
C GLN A 49 4.89 -7.87 3.69
N THR A 50 5.32 -6.61 3.67
CA THR A 50 4.78 -5.53 4.51
C THR A 50 3.26 -5.61 4.53
N GLY A 51 2.68 -5.54 5.74
CA GLY A 51 1.25 -5.78 6.00
C GLY A 51 0.30 -4.75 5.34
N LEU A 52 -0.76 -4.37 6.04
CA LEU A 52 -1.67 -3.33 5.55
C LEU A 52 -0.90 -2.03 5.36
N LEU A 53 -0.78 -1.56 4.11
CA LEU A 53 -0.08 -0.33 3.78
C LEU A 53 -1.08 0.69 3.23
N PRO A 54 -1.69 1.52 4.09
CA PRO A 54 -2.55 2.62 3.66
C PRO A 54 -1.68 3.76 3.12
N LEU A 55 -1.90 4.13 1.87
CA LEU A 55 -1.30 5.30 1.23
C LEU A 55 -2.42 6.28 0.91
N GLY A 56 -2.42 7.43 1.58
CA GLY A 56 -3.33 8.53 1.31
C GLY A 56 -2.60 9.70 0.68
N TYR A 57 -3.23 10.36 -0.30
CA TYR A 57 -2.77 11.65 -0.80
C TYR A 57 -3.93 12.64 -0.85
N TYR A 58 -3.60 13.90 -0.56
CA TYR A 58 -4.49 15.03 -0.74
C TYR A 58 -3.77 16.14 -1.48
N ARG A 59 -4.35 16.59 -2.58
CA ARG A 59 -3.80 17.63 -3.43
C ARG A 59 -4.82 18.73 -3.63
N ILE A 60 -4.38 19.97 -3.43
CA ILE A 60 -5.15 21.19 -3.75
C ILE A 60 -4.43 21.90 -4.90
N THR A 61 -5.17 22.23 -5.93
CA THR A 61 -4.70 23.05 -7.06
C THR A 61 -5.55 24.31 -7.13
N PHE A 62 -4.92 25.47 -7.27
CA PHE A 62 -5.56 26.79 -7.44
C PHE A 62 -5.50 27.23 -8.90
#